data_AF-L8M262-F1
#
_entry.id   AF-L8M262-F1
#
_cell.length_a   1.000
_cell.length_b   1.000
_cell.length_c   1.000
_cell.angle_alpha   90.00
_cell.angle_beta   90.00
_cell.angle_gamma   90.00
#
_symmetry.space_group_name_H-M   'P 1'
#
loop_
_entity.id
_entity.type
_entity.pdbx_description
1 polymer ?
#
loop_
_entity_poly.entity_id
_entity_poly.type
_entity_poly.pdbx_seq_one_letter_code
_entity_poly.pdbx_strand_id
1 'polypeptide(L)'
;MTKISIYAFFKKTLYKASIFLLAFLLIFSEFLVKSPPAFAWIPKTHVYLAEQARDDAIDDGKVTINKINSRGEIISKVGDYNVDSSILQALRSNPEQYRAGVIGPDAYPDLLTGQQTIHSDNTKTGGTNSNQWLDYLWRKSDESPYKTLPVKAFVIGYLTHAAGDIYGHTFVNYFTGGKFELGENALKHIVLERYVGKRTPKLSSYDISIDGVREFLYREMVDARPGEELYELLKGGGSEYSVPRIFSKLRAELQRDIDDYDNTINKYNRRIDEKKRAARDCDPLDFGCSAVALRSQAAAIEVEKQGFIVAQGWKRAYKVEWRKDIERGLREWPVFSHDLAKATFNPEGIDFDRVKELSGDYVENHLILMAGAPDLSIDFLSVIKDVLSPIPFIEQQIERIERDLLNYLLKQGTGYTLEEIEKYLKNPERYFDEVMGRGQGTKTSLESFNRDTLNITDKGFDDNFRGSGAPEFFNYERFAAAYNTVVVSKLLLLPTNEINRLLRDLDDNNTLTGPNIMLGFVKTLDGSNEQQKMLLAQQCETYRQLFVKQAGEDFCLESIATPNNSTFIPILGYLLQ
;
A
#
# COMPACT_ATOMS: atom_id res chain seq x y z
N MET A 1 33.74 14.03 -42.25
CA MET A 1 33.62 13.06 -41.13
C MET A 1 32.21 13.16 -40.59
N THR A 2 31.50 12.05 -40.63
CA THR A 2 30.09 11.95 -40.99
C THR A 2 29.18 11.71 -39.79
N LYS A 3 27.90 12.09 -39.96
CA LYS A 3 26.72 11.90 -39.07
C LYS A 3 26.53 10.49 -38.47
N ILE A 4 27.37 9.51 -38.82
CA ILE A 4 27.36 8.14 -38.31
C ILE A 4 27.93 8.06 -36.87
N SER A 5 28.77 9.01 -36.46
CA SER A 5 29.40 9.00 -35.12
C SER A 5 28.46 9.45 -33.97
N ILE A 6 27.40 10.22 -34.26
CA ILE A 6 26.48 10.72 -33.23
C ILE A 6 25.44 9.64 -32.89
N TYR A 7 25.00 8.85 -33.87
CA TYR A 7 24.05 7.76 -33.67
C TYR A 7 24.65 6.59 -32.87
N ALA A 8 25.94 6.27 -33.09
CA ALA A 8 26.65 5.25 -32.31
C ALA A 8 26.95 5.71 -30.87
N PHE A 9 27.12 7.01 -30.64
CA PHE A 9 27.34 7.59 -29.31
C PHE A 9 26.04 7.65 -28.49
N PHE A 10 24.92 8.07 -29.10
CA PHE A 10 23.59 8.00 -28.47
C PHE A 10 23.22 6.56 -28.12
N LYS A 11 23.53 5.58 -28.98
CA LYS A 11 23.30 4.16 -28.68
C LYS A 11 24.14 3.66 -27.50
N LYS A 12 25.35 4.20 -27.29
CA LYS A 12 26.25 3.85 -26.18
C LYS A 12 25.89 4.55 -24.86
N THR A 13 25.29 5.74 -24.93
CA THR A 13 24.81 6.50 -23.76
C THR A 13 23.42 6.04 -23.33
N LEU A 14 22.53 5.68 -24.26
CA LEU A 14 21.31 4.92 -23.99
C LEU A 14 21.65 3.56 -23.37
N TYR A 15 22.66 2.84 -23.87
CA TYR A 15 23.12 1.59 -23.26
C TYR A 15 23.63 1.75 -21.82
N LYS A 16 24.14 2.94 -21.45
CA LYS A 16 24.56 3.25 -20.07
C LYS A 16 23.42 3.75 -19.19
N ALA A 17 22.46 4.50 -19.73
CA ALA A 17 21.20 4.81 -19.05
C ALA A 17 20.37 3.53 -18.80
N SER A 18 20.42 2.56 -19.73
CA SER A 18 19.89 1.21 -19.53
C SER A 18 20.57 0.48 -18.38
N ILE A 19 21.89 0.63 -18.19
CA ILE A 19 22.63 0.05 -17.06
C ILE A 19 22.21 0.69 -15.72
N PHE A 20 21.92 1.99 -15.68
CA PHE A 20 21.40 2.69 -14.49
C PHE A 20 19.91 2.36 -14.19
N LEU A 21 19.10 2.12 -15.22
CA LEU A 21 17.73 1.58 -15.10
C LEU A 21 17.71 0.20 -14.46
N LEU A 22 18.61 -0.65 -14.96
CA LEU A 22 18.74 -2.04 -14.57
C LEU A 22 19.27 -2.13 -13.12
N ALA A 23 20.12 -1.19 -12.70
CA ALA A 23 20.70 -1.07 -11.35
C ALA A 23 19.66 -0.90 -10.26
N PHE A 24 18.67 -0.04 -10.52
CA PHE A 24 17.56 0.23 -9.61
C PHE A 24 16.66 -1.00 -9.41
N LEU A 25 16.58 -1.88 -10.40
CA LEU A 25 15.66 -3.02 -10.42
C LEU A 25 16.22 -4.33 -9.84
N LEU A 26 17.55 -4.52 -9.62
CA LEU A 26 18.04 -5.69 -8.85
C LEU A 26 18.14 -5.49 -7.34
N ILE A 27 18.14 -4.26 -6.85
CA ILE A 27 17.92 -4.02 -5.41
C ILE A 27 16.56 -4.59 -5.01
N PHE A 28 15.59 -4.54 -5.92
CA PHE A 28 14.30 -5.18 -5.81
C PHE A 28 14.40 -6.71 -5.70
N SER A 29 15.34 -7.35 -6.40
CA SER A 29 15.43 -8.81 -6.47
C SER A 29 16.17 -9.50 -5.32
N GLU A 30 17.18 -8.86 -4.71
CA GLU A 30 18.05 -9.55 -3.72
C GLU A 30 17.50 -9.57 -2.28
N PHE A 31 16.39 -8.87 -2.00
CA PHE A 31 15.75 -8.87 -0.67
C PHE A 31 14.24 -9.16 -0.68
N LEU A 32 13.69 -9.57 -1.82
CA LEU A 32 12.36 -10.17 -1.93
C LEU A 32 12.22 -11.50 -1.16
N VAL A 33 13.23 -11.91 -0.38
CA VAL A 33 13.11 -12.90 0.72
C VAL A 33 12.08 -12.47 1.77
N LYS A 34 11.57 -11.24 1.72
CA LYS A 34 10.31 -10.84 2.37
C LYS A 34 9.18 -10.73 1.34
N SER A 35 8.38 -11.79 1.29
CA SER A 35 7.02 -11.91 0.79
C SER A 35 6.52 -10.86 -0.24
N PRO A 36 6.40 -11.20 -1.53
CA PRO A 36 5.60 -10.51 -2.54
C PRO A 36 4.15 -10.28 -2.09
N PRO A 37 3.41 -9.46 -2.86
CA PRO A 37 2.04 -9.13 -2.53
C PRO A 37 1.14 -10.37 -2.46
N ALA A 38 0.47 -10.58 -1.33
CA ALA A 38 -0.83 -11.24 -1.33
C ALA A 38 -1.89 -10.15 -1.23
N PHE A 39 -2.95 -10.33 -2.01
CA PHE A 39 -4.07 -9.40 -2.00
C PHE A 39 -5.19 -9.93 -1.09
N ALA A 40 -5.19 -11.23 -0.79
CA ALA A 40 -6.34 -12.01 -0.29
C ALA A 40 -7.60 -11.89 -1.16
N TRP A 41 -8.21 -10.72 -1.22
CA TRP A 41 -9.13 -10.35 -2.28
C TRP A 41 -8.36 -9.66 -3.39
N ILE A 42 -8.43 -10.19 -4.60
CA ILE A 42 -7.92 -9.40 -5.73
C ILE A 42 -8.73 -8.09 -5.84
N PRO A 43 -8.18 -7.00 -6.41
CA PRO A 43 -8.85 -5.69 -6.45
C PRO A 43 -10.28 -5.71 -7.02
N LYS A 44 -10.55 -6.54 -8.03
CA LYS A 44 -11.92 -6.75 -8.55
C LYS A 44 -12.89 -7.25 -7.47
N THR A 45 -12.45 -8.18 -6.63
CA THR A 45 -13.24 -8.74 -5.53
C THR A 45 -13.46 -7.71 -4.43
N HIS A 46 -12.43 -6.92 -4.07
CA HIS A 46 -12.62 -5.78 -3.17
C HIS A 46 -13.69 -4.81 -3.68
N VAL A 47 -13.58 -4.37 -4.94
CA VAL A 47 -14.54 -3.44 -5.54
C VAL A 47 -15.94 -4.04 -5.57
N TYR A 48 -16.09 -5.33 -5.93
CA TYR A 48 -17.39 -5.99 -5.89
C TYR A 48 -18.06 -5.94 -4.51
N LEU A 49 -17.34 -6.34 -3.47
CA LEU A 49 -17.88 -6.38 -2.11
C LEU A 49 -18.13 -4.98 -1.55
N ALA A 50 -17.26 -4.02 -1.86
CA ALA A 50 -17.43 -2.61 -1.51
C ALA A 50 -18.68 -2.01 -2.17
N GLU A 51 -18.94 -2.31 -3.46
CA GLU A 51 -20.15 -1.86 -4.14
C GLU A 51 -21.41 -2.45 -3.50
N GLN A 52 -21.40 -3.67 -2.95
CA GLN A 52 -22.57 -4.19 -2.23
C GLN A 52 -22.92 -3.35 -0.99
N ALA A 53 -21.91 -2.91 -0.23
CA ALA A 53 -22.13 -2.04 0.92
C ALA A 53 -22.52 -0.62 0.50
N ARG A 54 -21.88 -0.10 -0.56
CA ARG A 54 -22.18 1.23 -1.12
C ARG A 54 -23.60 1.29 -1.69
N ASP A 55 -24.04 0.29 -2.44
CA ASP A 55 -25.35 0.27 -3.10
C ASP A 55 -26.48 0.26 -2.06
N ASP A 56 -26.33 -0.48 -0.95
CA ASP A 56 -27.24 -0.41 0.21
C ASP A 56 -27.24 1.02 0.80
N ALA A 57 -26.05 1.59 1.05
CA ALA A 57 -25.90 2.92 1.63
C ALA A 57 -26.51 4.06 0.81
N ILE A 58 -26.33 4.06 -0.52
CA ILE A 58 -26.70 5.19 -1.36
C ILE A 58 -28.18 5.20 -1.77
N ASP A 59 -28.88 4.07 -1.64
CA ASP A 59 -30.29 3.94 -2.03
C ASP A 59 -31.16 4.89 -1.19
N ASP A 60 -31.24 4.67 0.12
CA ASP A 60 -32.06 5.47 1.04
C ASP A 60 -31.25 6.27 2.08
N GLY A 61 -29.91 6.16 2.04
CA GLY A 61 -29.02 6.78 3.03
C GLY A 61 -28.81 5.95 4.29
N LYS A 62 -29.18 4.67 4.28
CA LYS A 62 -29.01 3.74 5.40
C LYS A 62 -28.30 2.47 4.95
N VAL A 63 -27.80 1.71 5.90
CA VAL A 63 -27.40 0.32 5.67
C VAL A 63 -28.28 -0.62 6.47
N THR A 64 -28.62 -1.74 5.85
CA THR A 64 -29.37 -2.82 6.46
C THR A 64 -28.42 -3.81 7.13
N ILE A 65 -28.57 -3.98 8.44
CA ILE A 65 -27.82 -4.98 9.21
C ILE A 65 -28.75 -6.14 9.57
N ASN A 66 -28.34 -7.35 9.21
CA ASN A 66 -29.10 -8.58 9.39
C ASN A 66 -28.52 -9.40 10.55
N LYS A 67 -29.41 -10.16 11.20
CA LYS A 67 -29.05 -11.19 12.17
C LYS A 67 -28.91 -12.52 11.43
N ILE A 68 -27.85 -13.25 11.73
CA ILE A 68 -27.60 -14.57 11.17
C ILE A 68 -27.74 -15.67 12.24
N ASN A 69 -27.92 -16.91 11.80
CA ASN A 69 -27.80 -18.09 12.66
C ASN A 69 -26.41 -18.74 12.57
N SER A 70 -26.19 -19.81 13.34
CA SER A 70 -24.92 -20.56 13.35
C SER A 70 -24.57 -21.25 12.02
N ARG A 71 -25.52 -21.34 11.08
CA ARG A 71 -25.30 -21.84 9.71
C ARG A 71 -24.98 -20.72 8.72
N GLY A 72 -24.98 -19.46 9.16
CA GLY A 72 -24.78 -18.29 8.32
C GLY A 72 -26.00 -17.87 7.51
N GLU A 73 -27.19 -18.35 7.86
CA GLU A 73 -28.43 -17.95 7.20
C GLU A 73 -28.97 -16.69 7.85
N ILE A 74 -29.42 -15.72 7.04
CA ILE A 74 -30.13 -14.53 7.52
C ILE A 74 -31.48 -14.97 8.10
N ILE A 75 -31.69 -14.70 9.40
CA ILE A 75 -32.93 -15.09 10.11
C ILE A 75 -33.88 -13.93 10.36
N SER A 76 -33.34 -12.72 10.53
CA SER A 76 -34.14 -11.51 10.73
C SER A 76 -33.30 -10.27 10.46
N LYS A 77 -33.96 -9.13 10.30
CA LYS A 77 -33.29 -7.83 10.29
C LYS A 77 -33.00 -7.38 11.72
N VAL A 78 -31.81 -6.85 12.00
CA VAL A 78 -31.52 -6.15 13.27
C VAL A 78 -32.11 -4.74 13.17
N GLY A 79 -31.77 -4.00 12.12
CA GLY A 79 -32.29 -2.66 11.88
C GLY A 79 -31.71 -2.01 10.64
N ASP A 80 -32.22 -0.80 10.35
CA ASP A 80 -31.62 0.13 9.39
C ASP A 80 -30.94 1.25 10.16
N TYR A 81 -29.72 1.57 9.74
CA TYR A 81 -28.83 2.50 10.43
C TYR A 81 -28.41 3.60 9.48
N ASN A 82 -28.49 4.85 9.93
CA ASN A 82 -28.19 6.00 9.07
C ASN A 82 -26.69 6.03 8.76
N VAL A 83 -26.35 6.18 7.47
CA VAL A 83 -24.99 6.42 7.03
C VAL A 83 -24.55 7.82 7.48
N ASP A 84 -23.27 8.00 7.81
CA ASP A 84 -22.74 9.32 8.11
C ASP A 84 -22.99 10.26 6.92
N SER A 85 -23.61 11.41 7.17
CA SER A 85 -24.05 12.30 6.09
C SER A 85 -22.91 12.77 5.17
N SER A 86 -21.70 12.94 5.70
CA SER A 86 -20.53 13.34 4.91
C SER A 86 -20.00 12.19 4.06
N ILE A 87 -20.02 10.97 4.60
CA ILE A 87 -19.68 9.74 3.86
C ILE A 87 -20.71 9.50 2.76
N LEU A 88 -22.00 9.58 3.08
CA LEU A 88 -23.09 9.38 2.12
C LEU A 88 -22.97 10.35 0.93
N GLN A 89 -22.69 11.62 1.21
CA GLN A 89 -22.48 12.62 0.15
C GLN A 89 -21.25 12.29 -0.69
N ALA A 90 -20.14 11.88 -0.07
CA ALA A 90 -18.93 11.49 -0.77
C ALA A 90 -19.16 10.29 -1.70
N LEU A 91 -19.82 9.23 -1.22
CA LEU A 91 -20.11 8.01 -1.99
C LEU A 91 -21.06 8.23 -3.17
N ARG A 92 -22.03 9.14 -3.03
CA ARG A 92 -22.96 9.51 -4.10
C ARG A 92 -22.28 10.35 -5.18
N SER A 93 -21.44 11.31 -4.80
CA SER A 93 -20.85 12.27 -5.73
C SER A 93 -19.51 11.82 -6.33
N ASN A 94 -18.78 10.89 -5.71
CA ASN A 94 -17.42 10.52 -6.10
C ASN A 94 -17.20 8.99 -6.09
N PRO A 95 -18.01 8.20 -6.82
CA PRO A 95 -17.89 6.73 -6.83
C PRO A 95 -16.55 6.25 -7.38
N GLU A 96 -15.98 6.93 -8.37
CA GLU A 96 -14.69 6.54 -8.97
C GLU A 96 -13.52 6.70 -7.99
N GLN A 97 -13.55 7.74 -7.16
CA GLN A 97 -12.56 7.98 -6.10
C GLN A 97 -12.74 6.97 -4.96
N TYR A 98 -13.99 6.63 -4.62
CA TYR A 98 -14.26 5.54 -3.67
C TYR A 98 -13.64 4.22 -4.15
N ARG A 99 -13.88 3.82 -5.40
CA ARG A 99 -13.31 2.59 -5.97
C ARG A 99 -11.78 2.64 -6.07
N ALA A 100 -11.19 3.78 -6.42
CA ALA A 100 -9.75 3.97 -6.33
C ALA A 100 -9.25 3.71 -4.88
N GLY A 101 -9.95 4.27 -3.89
CA GLY A 101 -9.70 3.98 -2.49
C GLY A 101 -9.84 2.49 -2.14
N VAL A 102 -10.83 1.79 -2.68
CA VAL A 102 -11.07 0.35 -2.42
C VAL A 102 -9.96 -0.55 -2.98
N ILE A 103 -9.29 -0.13 -4.06
CA ILE A 103 -8.04 -0.80 -4.49
C ILE A 103 -6.95 -0.57 -3.44
N GLY A 104 -6.92 0.62 -2.84
CA GLY A 104 -6.22 0.87 -1.59
C GLY A 104 -4.71 0.66 -1.66
N PRO A 105 -4.07 0.07 -0.63
CA PRO A 105 -2.62 -0.16 -0.58
C PRO A 105 -2.08 -1.01 -1.73
N ASP A 106 -2.92 -1.79 -2.42
CA ASP A 106 -2.48 -2.54 -3.61
C ASP A 106 -2.07 -1.65 -4.78
N ALA A 107 -2.55 -0.41 -4.78
CA ALA A 107 -2.21 0.58 -5.79
C ALA A 107 -1.53 1.82 -5.22
N TYR A 108 -1.89 2.28 -4.02
CA TYR A 108 -1.53 3.60 -3.52
C TYR A 108 -0.73 3.55 -2.21
N PRO A 109 0.35 4.34 -2.05
CA PRO A 109 0.94 5.21 -3.08
C PRO A 109 1.60 4.43 -4.21
N ASP A 110 1.88 3.15 -3.99
CA ASP A 110 2.35 2.17 -4.96
C ASP A 110 2.26 0.77 -4.33
N LEU A 111 2.27 -0.25 -5.19
CA LEU A 111 2.19 -1.66 -4.80
C LEU A 111 3.22 -2.06 -3.74
N LEU A 112 4.43 -1.50 -3.80
CA LEU A 112 5.56 -1.96 -2.98
C LEU A 112 5.48 -1.35 -1.59
N THR A 113 5.19 -0.05 -1.52
CA THR A 113 4.89 0.64 -0.27
C THR A 113 3.69 0.01 0.42
N GLY A 114 2.61 -0.26 -0.32
CA GLY A 114 1.43 -0.94 0.23
C GLY A 114 1.76 -2.26 0.90
N GLN A 115 2.38 -3.15 0.15
CA GLN A 115 2.57 -4.54 0.55
C GLN A 115 3.66 -4.70 1.62
N GLN A 116 4.72 -3.90 1.56
CA GLN A 116 5.83 -3.99 2.50
C GLN A 116 5.66 -3.12 3.74
N THR A 117 4.99 -1.97 3.61
CA THR A 117 4.91 -0.97 4.69
C THR A 117 3.51 -0.90 5.31
N ILE A 118 2.46 -0.91 4.48
CA ILE A 118 1.08 -0.67 4.94
C ILE A 118 0.41 -1.98 5.40
N HIS A 119 0.62 -3.10 4.71
CA HIS A 119 0.03 -4.41 5.07
C HIS A 119 0.73 -5.06 6.27
N SER A 120 2.03 -4.81 6.41
CA SER A 120 2.87 -5.46 7.41
C SER A 120 2.82 -4.79 8.79
N ASP A 121 3.05 -5.56 9.85
CA ASP A 121 3.36 -5.02 11.19
C ASP A 121 4.88 -4.78 11.29
N ASN A 122 5.29 -3.53 11.04
CA ASN A 122 6.69 -3.11 11.06
C ASN A 122 7.13 -2.52 12.41
N THR A 123 6.30 -2.58 13.45
CA THR A 123 6.63 -2.01 14.77
C THR A 123 7.89 -2.62 15.39
N LYS A 124 8.18 -3.89 15.11
CA LYS A 124 9.40 -4.59 15.57
C LYS A 124 10.67 -4.16 14.83
N THR A 125 10.54 -3.53 13.67
CA THR A 125 11.67 -3.07 12.83
C THR A 125 11.79 -1.55 12.83
N GLY A 126 11.15 -0.87 13.79
CA GLY A 126 11.18 0.59 13.93
C GLY A 126 10.26 1.34 12.97
N GLY A 127 9.33 0.64 12.33
CA GLY A 127 8.26 1.21 11.51
C GLY A 127 6.93 1.26 12.24
N THR A 128 5.85 1.36 11.46
CA THR A 128 4.47 1.43 11.94
C THR A 128 3.69 0.15 11.61
N ASN A 129 2.40 0.15 11.93
CA ASN A 129 1.48 -0.92 11.55
C ASN A 129 0.34 -0.38 10.68
N SER A 130 -0.50 -1.29 10.16
CA SER A 130 -1.64 -0.94 9.30
C SER A 130 -2.60 0.04 9.97
N ASN A 131 -2.90 -0.15 11.26
CA ASN A 131 -3.78 0.76 12.00
C ASN A 131 -3.27 2.21 12.00
N GLN A 132 -1.97 2.43 12.18
CA GLN A 132 -1.40 3.78 12.17
C GLN A 132 -1.55 4.45 10.81
N TRP A 133 -1.43 3.69 9.71
CA TRP A 133 -1.72 4.19 8.36
C TRP A 133 -3.20 4.54 8.18
N LEU A 134 -4.11 3.64 8.60
CA LEU A 134 -5.55 3.87 8.46
C LEU A 134 -6.03 5.09 9.28
N ASP A 135 -5.55 5.22 10.53
CA ASP A 135 -5.85 6.36 11.40
C ASP A 135 -5.29 7.66 10.83
N TYR A 136 -4.06 7.63 10.30
CA TYR A 136 -3.44 8.76 9.63
C TYR A 136 -4.29 9.26 8.45
N LEU A 137 -4.64 8.38 7.51
CA LEU A 137 -5.42 8.75 6.34
C LEU A 137 -6.82 9.23 6.72
N TRP A 138 -7.46 8.56 7.69
CA TRP A 138 -8.76 8.99 8.23
C TRP A 138 -8.70 10.43 8.74
N ARG A 139 -7.76 10.74 9.62
CA ARG A 139 -7.61 12.08 10.21
C ARG A 139 -7.24 13.12 9.16
N LYS A 140 -6.28 12.83 8.28
CA LYS A 140 -5.85 13.76 7.22
C LYS A 140 -6.97 14.11 6.25
N SER A 141 -7.90 13.18 6.00
CA SER A 141 -9.09 13.46 5.17
C SER A 141 -10.03 14.52 5.74
N ASP A 142 -9.93 14.83 7.04
CA ASP A 142 -10.77 15.82 7.73
C ASP A 142 -10.04 17.15 8.01
N GLU A 143 -8.76 17.26 7.63
CA GLU A 143 -7.94 18.47 7.79
C GLU A 143 -7.99 19.33 6.52
N SER A 144 -7.94 20.67 6.65
CA SER A 144 -7.77 21.57 5.49
C SER A 144 -6.34 21.46 4.94
N PRO A 145 -6.12 21.45 3.61
CA PRO A 145 -7.10 21.67 2.53
C PRO A 145 -7.80 20.40 2.01
N TYR A 146 -7.57 19.25 2.65
CA TYR A 146 -7.98 17.93 2.15
C TYR A 146 -9.41 17.53 2.49
N LYS A 147 -10.08 18.25 3.40
CA LYS A 147 -11.50 18.09 3.75
C LYS A 147 -12.42 18.38 2.57
N THR A 148 -12.47 17.45 1.64
CA THR A 148 -13.20 17.49 0.37
C THR A 148 -13.89 16.15 0.13
N LEU A 149 -14.99 16.16 -0.62
CA LEU A 149 -15.75 14.93 -0.91
C LEU A 149 -14.94 13.87 -1.70
N PRO A 150 -14.11 14.22 -2.71
CA PRO A 150 -13.27 13.24 -3.41
C PRO A 150 -12.28 12.53 -2.48
N VAL A 151 -11.59 13.29 -1.61
CA VAL A 151 -10.63 12.72 -0.64
C VAL A 151 -11.35 11.87 0.39
N LYS A 152 -12.50 12.32 0.90
CA LYS A 152 -13.31 11.51 1.84
C LYS A 152 -13.73 10.20 1.18
N ALA A 153 -14.24 10.23 -0.06
CA ALA A 153 -14.60 9.01 -0.79
C ALA A 153 -13.41 8.05 -0.93
N PHE A 154 -12.25 8.56 -1.35
CA PHE A 154 -11.03 7.77 -1.45
C PHE A 154 -10.62 7.13 -0.11
N VAL A 155 -10.60 7.89 0.98
CA VAL A 155 -10.19 7.37 2.29
C VAL A 155 -11.19 6.36 2.85
N ILE A 156 -12.50 6.56 2.66
CA ILE A 156 -13.50 5.55 3.01
C ILE A 156 -13.31 4.27 2.18
N GLY A 157 -12.99 4.40 0.90
CA GLY A 157 -12.60 3.26 0.06
C GLY A 157 -11.38 2.53 0.62
N TYR A 158 -10.36 3.28 1.04
CA TYR A 158 -9.12 2.75 1.59
C TYR A 158 -9.33 1.96 2.88
N LEU A 159 -10.22 2.42 3.77
CA LEU A 159 -10.61 1.67 4.95
C LEU A 159 -11.51 0.46 4.60
N THR A 160 -12.29 0.56 3.52
CA THR A 160 -13.09 -0.58 3.01
C THR A 160 -12.19 -1.69 2.48
N HIS A 161 -11.08 -1.34 1.83
CA HIS A 161 -10.05 -2.30 1.44
C HIS A 161 -9.56 -3.10 2.66
N ALA A 162 -9.13 -2.39 3.71
CA ALA A 162 -8.67 -3.02 4.95
C ALA A 162 -9.75 -3.90 5.61
N ALA A 163 -11.03 -3.52 5.54
CA ALA A 163 -12.14 -4.37 5.99
C ALA A 163 -12.23 -5.68 5.20
N GLY A 164 -11.97 -5.63 3.89
CA GLY A 164 -11.84 -6.81 3.04
C GLY A 164 -10.68 -7.70 3.46
N ASP A 165 -9.50 -7.12 3.62
CA ASP A 165 -8.27 -7.88 3.92
C ASP A 165 -8.32 -8.65 5.23
N ILE A 166 -8.91 -8.06 6.28
CA ILE A 166 -8.98 -8.74 7.58
C ILE A 166 -9.69 -10.10 7.49
N TYR A 167 -10.77 -10.17 6.72
CA TYR A 167 -11.51 -11.40 6.49
C TYR A 167 -10.93 -12.23 5.34
N GLY A 168 -10.48 -11.56 4.29
CA GLY A 168 -9.82 -12.17 3.14
C GLY A 168 -8.57 -12.94 3.55
N HIS A 169 -7.63 -12.32 4.25
CA HIS A 169 -6.39 -12.99 4.66
C HIS A 169 -6.66 -14.08 5.70
N THR A 170 -7.60 -13.91 6.63
CA THR A 170 -8.02 -15.02 7.50
C THR A 170 -8.45 -16.24 6.67
N PHE A 171 -9.26 -16.01 5.63
CA PHE A 171 -9.77 -17.03 4.73
C PHE A 171 -8.67 -17.65 3.86
N VAL A 172 -7.85 -16.83 3.19
CA VAL A 172 -6.80 -17.29 2.28
C VAL A 172 -5.71 -18.03 3.05
N ASN A 173 -5.21 -17.44 4.16
CA ASN A 173 -4.16 -18.03 4.99
C ASN A 173 -4.54 -19.43 5.51
N TYR A 174 -5.84 -19.69 5.73
CA TYR A 174 -6.32 -21.02 6.13
C TYR A 174 -6.04 -22.11 5.08
N PHE A 175 -6.19 -21.79 3.79
CA PHE A 175 -5.96 -22.73 2.70
C PHE A 175 -4.50 -22.74 2.23
N THR A 176 -3.80 -21.60 2.33
CA THR A 176 -2.40 -21.45 1.88
C THR A 176 -1.38 -21.82 2.94
N GLY A 177 -1.80 -21.91 4.21
CA GLY A 177 -0.96 -22.35 5.32
C GLY A 177 -0.28 -21.23 6.10
N GLY A 178 -0.71 -19.99 5.92
CA GLY A 178 -0.16 -18.82 6.59
C GLY A 178 -0.23 -17.59 5.69
N LYS A 179 0.38 -16.49 6.16
CA LYS A 179 0.57 -15.29 5.36
C LYS A 179 1.39 -15.61 4.12
N PHE A 180 1.35 -14.72 3.14
CA PHE A 180 2.18 -14.85 1.96
C PHE A 180 3.65 -15.02 2.35
N GLU A 181 4.28 -16.07 1.83
CA GLU A 181 5.70 -16.37 1.92
C GLU A 181 6.16 -16.95 0.57
N LEU A 182 7.40 -16.66 0.16
CA LEU A 182 7.94 -17.19 -1.11
C LEU A 182 7.83 -18.71 -1.21
N GLY A 183 7.74 -19.21 -2.44
CA GLY A 183 7.77 -20.64 -2.74
C GLY A 183 6.37 -21.25 -2.80
N GLU A 184 6.16 -22.37 -2.11
CA GLU A 184 4.89 -23.12 -2.22
C GLU A 184 3.69 -22.29 -1.74
N ASN A 185 3.82 -21.55 -0.63
CA ASN A 185 2.75 -20.70 -0.10
C ASN A 185 2.35 -19.60 -1.10
N ALA A 186 3.32 -18.90 -1.70
CA ALA A 186 3.11 -17.91 -2.75
C ALA A 186 2.26 -18.44 -3.91
N LEU A 187 2.57 -19.64 -4.40
CA LEU A 187 1.79 -20.25 -5.48
C LEU A 187 0.36 -20.56 -5.05
N LYS A 188 0.16 -21.05 -3.82
CA LYS A 188 -1.19 -21.30 -3.27
C LYS A 188 -2.00 -20.01 -3.16
N HIS A 189 -1.40 -18.92 -2.69
CA HIS A 189 -2.04 -17.59 -2.69
C HIS A 189 -2.46 -17.18 -4.10
N ILE A 190 -1.53 -17.18 -5.06
CA ILE A 190 -1.80 -16.79 -6.44
C ILE A 190 -2.97 -17.59 -7.02
N VAL A 191 -2.94 -18.91 -6.91
CA VAL A 191 -3.98 -19.79 -7.49
C VAL A 191 -5.33 -19.60 -6.80
N LEU A 192 -5.36 -19.55 -5.47
CA LEU A 192 -6.59 -19.40 -4.70
C LEU A 192 -7.25 -18.03 -4.94
N GLU A 193 -6.51 -16.95 -4.76
CA GLU A 193 -7.00 -15.59 -4.89
C GLU A 193 -7.49 -15.31 -6.33
N ARG A 194 -6.73 -15.77 -7.35
CA ARG A 194 -7.15 -15.63 -8.75
C ARG A 194 -8.37 -16.47 -9.08
N TYR A 195 -8.50 -17.67 -8.51
CA TYR A 195 -9.67 -18.49 -8.72
C TYR A 195 -10.92 -17.83 -8.11
N VAL A 196 -10.85 -17.36 -6.85
CA VAL A 196 -11.95 -16.60 -6.23
C VAL A 196 -12.27 -15.34 -7.05
N GLY A 197 -11.24 -14.66 -7.54
CA GLY A 197 -11.36 -13.53 -8.46
C GLY A 197 -12.14 -13.83 -9.75
N LYS A 198 -11.88 -14.97 -10.39
CA LYS A 198 -12.65 -15.45 -11.56
C LYS A 198 -14.11 -15.74 -11.21
N ARG A 199 -14.38 -16.18 -9.98
CA ARG A 199 -15.73 -16.46 -9.46
C ARG A 199 -16.43 -15.25 -8.87
N THR A 200 -15.79 -14.09 -8.85
CA THR A 200 -16.41 -12.84 -8.43
C THR A 200 -17.44 -12.40 -9.48
N PRO A 201 -18.68 -12.08 -9.07
CA PRO A 201 -19.70 -11.57 -9.98
C PRO A 201 -19.23 -10.36 -10.79
N LYS A 202 -19.86 -10.16 -11.95
CA LYS A 202 -19.52 -9.03 -12.83
C LYS A 202 -19.90 -7.71 -12.17
N LEU A 203 -19.01 -6.73 -12.30
CA LEU A 203 -19.26 -5.38 -11.84
C LEU A 203 -20.10 -4.60 -12.83
N SER A 204 -20.98 -3.75 -12.32
CA SER A 204 -21.74 -2.79 -13.13
C SER A 204 -20.84 -1.67 -13.67
N SER A 205 -19.82 -1.26 -12.91
CA SER A 205 -18.75 -0.34 -13.31
C SER A 205 -17.50 -0.61 -12.46
N TYR A 206 -16.32 -0.42 -13.06
CA TYR A 206 -15.00 -0.50 -12.38
C TYR A 206 -14.21 0.79 -12.57
N ASP A 207 -14.87 1.88 -12.97
CA ASP A 207 -14.17 3.12 -13.26
C ASP A 207 -13.55 3.66 -11.97
N ILE A 208 -12.24 3.90 -12.02
CA ILE A 208 -11.44 4.46 -10.94
C ILE A 208 -10.81 5.78 -11.37
N SER A 209 -10.74 6.74 -10.46
CA SER A 209 -10.15 8.05 -10.71
C SER A 209 -9.48 8.60 -9.45
N ILE A 210 -8.35 9.29 -9.64
CA ILE A 210 -7.69 10.08 -8.59
C ILE A 210 -7.91 11.59 -8.77
N ASP A 211 -8.82 12.01 -9.66
CA ASP A 211 -9.17 13.41 -9.83
C ASP A 211 -9.78 13.96 -8.53
N GLY A 212 -9.31 15.14 -8.12
CA GLY A 212 -9.62 15.71 -6.81
C GLY A 212 -8.88 15.09 -5.62
N VAL A 213 -8.10 14.01 -5.83
CA VAL A 213 -7.35 13.29 -4.77
C VAL A 213 -5.83 13.36 -5.00
N ARG A 214 -5.36 13.70 -6.20
CA ARG A 214 -3.92 13.69 -6.57
C ARG A 214 -3.00 14.41 -5.57
N GLU A 215 -3.36 15.63 -5.15
CA GLU A 215 -2.52 16.37 -4.19
C GLU A 215 -2.52 15.73 -2.80
N PHE A 216 -3.63 15.10 -2.39
CA PHE A 216 -3.69 14.33 -1.14
C PHE A 216 -2.77 13.12 -1.20
N LEU A 217 -2.83 12.32 -2.28
CA LEU A 217 -1.90 11.19 -2.47
C LEU A 217 -0.44 11.65 -2.47
N TYR A 218 -0.13 12.72 -3.20
CA TYR A 218 1.22 13.26 -3.23
C TYR A 218 1.68 13.67 -1.82
N ARG A 219 0.90 14.48 -1.10
CA ARG A 219 1.34 15.06 0.18
C ARG A 219 1.32 14.07 1.34
N GLU A 220 0.30 13.24 1.39
CA GLU A 220 0.03 12.39 2.55
C GLU A 220 0.47 10.94 2.34
N MET A 221 0.94 10.56 1.15
CA MET A 221 1.43 9.19 0.90
C MET A 221 2.78 9.14 0.19
N VAL A 222 3.24 10.22 -0.44
CA VAL A 222 4.49 10.22 -1.24
C VAL A 222 5.56 11.20 -0.72
N ASP A 223 5.20 12.45 -0.46
CA ASP A 223 6.08 13.58 -0.17
C ASP A 223 6.61 13.58 1.28
N ALA A 224 7.31 12.53 1.69
CA ALA A 224 7.78 12.41 3.06
C ALA A 224 8.89 13.44 3.38
N ARG A 225 8.75 14.18 4.47
CA ARG A 225 9.75 15.17 4.91
C ARG A 225 10.20 14.89 6.35
N PRO A 226 11.50 15.05 6.67
CA PRO A 226 11.98 14.85 8.04
C PRO A 226 11.20 15.68 9.06
N GLY A 227 10.74 15.04 10.13
CA GLY A 227 9.95 15.67 11.19
C GLY A 227 8.43 15.63 10.97
N GLU A 228 7.97 15.17 9.82
CA GLU A 228 6.55 14.94 9.54
C GLU A 228 6.17 13.47 9.82
N GLU A 229 4.89 13.24 10.11
CA GLU A 229 4.36 11.92 10.48
C GLU A 229 4.49 10.88 9.34
N LEU A 230 4.26 11.29 8.09
CA LEU A 230 4.47 10.43 6.91
C LEU A 230 5.90 9.87 6.84
N TYR A 231 6.89 10.65 7.27
CA TYR A 231 8.29 10.20 7.28
C TYR A 231 8.54 9.07 8.29
N GLU A 232 7.75 9.02 9.38
CA GLU A 232 7.78 7.92 10.34
C GLU A 232 6.98 6.71 9.85
N LEU A 233 5.84 6.94 9.19
CA LEU A 233 5.01 5.89 8.59
C LEU A 233 5.75 5.11 7.49
N LEU A 234 6.66 5.76 6.76
CA LEU A 234 7.51 5.14 5.75
C LEU A 234 8.84 4.59 6.31
N LYS A 235 8.87 4.20 7.60
CA LYS A 235 9.98 3.46 8.20
C LYS A 235 9.59 2.00 8.43
N GLY A 236 10.59 1.20 8.77
CA GLY A 236 10.43 -0.22 9.07
C GLY A 236 10.93 -1.12 7.96
N GLY A 237 10.85 -2.42 8.19
CA GLY A 237 11.28 -3.42 7.22
C GLY A 237 10.50 -3.32 5.92
N GLY A 238 11.21 -3.36 4.79
CA GLY A 238 10.62 -3.27 3.47
C GLY A 238 10.37 -1.83 2.96
N SER A 239 10.41 -0.83 3.84
CA SER A 239 10.31 0.58 3.45
C SER A 239 11.54 1.08 2.66
N GLU A 240 12.68 0.40 2.78
CA GLU A 240 13.89 0.65 2.02
C GLU A 240 13.72 0.49 0.50
N TYR A 241 12.63 -0.12 0.04
CA TYR A 241 12.27 -0.30 -1.37
C TYR A 241 11.17 0.65 -1.86
N SER A 242 10.53 1.38 -0.94
CA SER A 242 9.50 2.35 -1.28
C SER A 242 10.14 3.52 -2.03
N VAL A 243 9.71 3.75 -3.28
CA VAL A 243 10.14 4.91 -4.08
C VAL A 243 9.88 6.23 -3.34
N PRO A 244 8.67 6.46 -2.76
CA PRO A 244 8.44 7.57 -1.83
C PRO A 244 9.53 7.72 -0.78
N ARG A 245 9.89 6.64 -0.08
CA ARG A 245 10.85 6.66 1.02
C ARG A 245 12.28 6.96 0.56
N ILE A 246 12.75 6.25 -0.47
CA ILE A 246 14.12 6.35 -1.00
C ILE A 246 14.39 7.78 -1.44
N PHE A 247 13.54 8.32 -2.32
CA PHE A 247 13.78 9.62 -2.91
C PHE A 247 13.46 10.77 -1.97
N SER A 248 12.52 10.60 -1.03
CA SER A 248 12.34 11.56 0.06
C SER A 248 13.58 11.69 0.95
N LYS A 249 14.23 10.57 1.26
CA LYS A 249 15.49 10.55 2.03
C LYS A 249 16.61 11.26 1.26
N LEU A 250 16.80 10.89 -0.01
CA LEU A 250 17.82 11.47 -0.88
C LEU A 250 17.62 12.99 -1.03
N ARG A 251 16.38 13.43 -1.26
CA ARG A 251 16.04 14.85 -1.33
C ARG A 251 16.41 15.60 -0.05
N ALA A 252 16.14 15.01 1.12
CA ALA A 252 16.51 15.60 2.40
C ALA A 252 18.05 15.67 2.59
N GLU A 253 18.78 14.67 2.11
CA GLU A 253 20.24 14.69 2.09
C GLU A 253 20.80 15.79 1.19
N LEU A 254 20.28 15.91 -0.05
CA LEU A 254 20.63 16.98 -0.97
C LEU A 254 20.34 18.36 -0.38
N GLN A 255 19.20 18.52 0.30
CA GLN A 255 18.85 19.76 0.98
C GLN A 255 19.89 20.13 2.04
N ARG A 256 20.29 19.19 2.90
CA ARG A 256 21.32 19.43 3.92
C ARG A 256 22.63 19.90 3.31
N ASP A 257 23.06 19.28 2.22
CA ASP A 257 24.28 19.67 1.52
C ASP A 257 24.21 21.09 0.92
N ILE A 258 23.04 21.46 0.40
CA ILE A 258 22.79 22.82 -0.11
C ILE A 258 22.84 23.83 1.04
N ASP A 259 22.19 23.51 2.17
CA ASP A 259 22.16 24.36 3.36
C ASP A 259 23.56 24.53 3.95
N ASP A 260 24.39 23.49 3.96
CA ASP A 260 25.78 23.54 4.45
C ASP A 260 26.66 24.45 3.60
N TYR A 261 26.49 24.43 2.28
CA TYR A 261 27.13 25.39 1.39
C TYR A 261 26.69 26.82 1.72
N ASP A 262 25.39 27.07 1.82
CA ASP A 262 24.83 28.41 2.06
C ASP A 262 25.26 28.95 3.44
N ASN A 263 25.28 28.08 4.46
CA ASN A 263 25.80 28.38 5.79
C ASN A 263 27.29 28.74 5.76
N THR A 264 28.08 28.09 4.91
CA THR A 264 29.50 28.39 4.73
C THR A 264 29.69 29.78 4.09
N ILE A 265 28.91 30.10 3.06
CA ILE A 265 28.90 31.46 2.47
C ILE A 265 28.50 32.52 3.50
N ASN A 266 27.49 32.24 4.31
CA ASN A 266 27.06 33.15 5.38
C ASN A 266 28.13 33.33 6.47
N LYS A 267 28.95 32.30 6.77
CA LYS A 267 30.11 32.44 7.67
C LYS A 267 31.17 33.36 7.07
N TYR A 268 31.47 33.25 5.78
CA TYR A 268 32.38 34.19 5.10
C TYR A 268 31.87 35.63 5.16
N ASN A 269 30.60 35.86 4.80
CA ASN A 269 29.99 37.18 4.84
C ASN A 269 30.07 37.81 6.24
N ARG A 270 29.75 37.05 7.30
CA ARG A 270 29.87 37.52 8.69
C ARG A 270 31.30 37.93 9.04
N ARG A 271 32.31 37.10 8.71
CA ARG A 271 33.73 37.43 8.95
C ARG A 271 34.16 38.71 8.22
N ILE A 272 33.71 38.89 6.97
CA ILE A 272 33.99 40.09 6.17
C ILE A 272 33.36 41.32 6.82
N ASP A 273 32.10 41.23 7.24
CA ASP A 273 31.36 42.34 7.86
C ASP A 273 31.89 42.71 9.24
N GLU A 274 32.32 41.74 10.03
CA GLU A 274 33.03 41.96 11.30
C GLU A 274 34.32 42.76 11.08
N LYS A 275 35.15 42.36 10.11
CA LYS A 275 36.40 43.08 9.79
C LYS A 275 36.13 44.48 9.25
N LYS A 276 35.11 44.65 8.40
CA LYS A 276 34.69 45.96 7.88
C LYS A 276 34.12 46.86 8.98
N ARG A 277 33.36 46.32 9.94
CA ARG A 277 32.85 47.05 11.11
C ARG A 277 33.99 47.50 12.02
N ALA A 278 34.85 46.57 12.44
CA ALA A 278 36.01 46.91 13.26
C ALA A 278 36.90 47.99 12.61
N ALA A 279 37.07 47.94 11.28
CA ALA A 279 37.81 48.98 10.55
C ALA A 279 37.13 50.37 10.55
N ARG A 280 35.81 50.44 10.68
CA ARG A 280 35.07 51.70 10.83
C ARG A 280 35.12 52.21 12.27
N ASP A 281 35.20 51.30 13.23
CA ASP A 281 35.19 51.61 14.65
C ASP A 281 36.59 51.92 15.21
N CYS A 282 37.66 51.78 14.41
CA CYS A 282 39.01 52.20 14.80
C CYS A 282 39.08 53.72 15.00
N ASP A 283 39.51 54.16 16.17
CA ASP A 283 39.87 55.56 16.44
C ASP A 283 41.17 55.91 15.67
N PRO A 284 41.22 57.04 14.93
CA PRO A 284 42.45 57.50 14.28
C PRO A 284 43.68 57.63 15.18
N LEU A 285 43.49 57.76 16.50
CA LEU A 285 44.57 57.87 17.50
C LEU A 285 44.87 56.56 18.23
N ASP A 286 44.11 55.49 17.99
CA ASP A 286 44.41 54.15 18.52
C ASP A 286 45.40 53.41 17.60
N PHE A 287 46.68 53.51 17.94
CA PHE A 287 47.76 52.83 17.22
C PHE A 287 47.69 51.29 17.29
N GLY A 288 46.83 50.72 18.15
CA GLY A 288 46.53 49.29 18.20
C GLY A 288 45.50 48.83 17.15
N CYS A 289 44.75 49.76 16.54
CA CYS A 289 43.66 49.47 15.60
C CYS A 289 43.99 49.99 14.19
N SER A 290 44.52 49.13 13.31
CA SER A 290 44.79 49.49 11.92
C SER A 290 43.60 49.21 11.01
N ALA A 291 42.84 50.25 10.68
CA ALA A 291 41.72 50.17 9.72
C ALA A 291 42.16 49.65 8.34
N VAL A 292 43.38 49.99 7.90
CA VAL A 292 43.96 49.48 6.64
C VAL A 292 44.23 47.97 6.75
N ALA A 293 44.84 47.49 7.83
CA ALA A 293 45.09 46.07 8.03
C ALA A 293 43.77 45.27 8.09
N LEU A 294 42.75 45.78 8.78
CA LEU A 294 41.43 45.14 8.88
C LEU A 294 40.71 45.08 7.52
N ARG A 295 40.81 46.14 6.69
CA ARG A 295 40.27 46.14 5.32
C ARG A 295 41.01 45.14 4.42
N SER A 296 42.33 45.05 4.52
CA SER A 296 43.12 44.05 3.78
C SER A 296 42.77 42.62 4.20
N GLN A 297 42.55 42.37 5.50
CA GLN A 297 42.04 41.08 5.99
C GLN A 297 40.65 40.77 5.41
N ALA A 298 39.74 41.74 5.39
CA ALA A 298 38.42 41.56 4.78
C ALA A 298 38.51 41.22 3.28
N ALA A 299 39.41 41.88 2.53
CA ALA A 299 39.65 41.58 1.13
C ALA A 299 40.23 40.17 0.91
N ALA A 300 41.16 39.73 1.76
CA ALA A 300 41.69 38.36 1.71
C ALA A 300 40.58 37.31 1.93
N ILE A 301 39.68 37.54 2.90
CA ILE A 301 38.54 36.66 3.16
C ILE A 301 37.54 36.65 1.98
N GLU A 302 37.35 37.79 1.29
CA GLU A 302 36.54 37.81 0.07
C GLU A 302 37.15 36.94 -1.02
N VAL A 303 38.48 36.95 -1.20
CA VAL A 303 39.17 36.06 -2.14
C VAL A 303 39.00 34.59 -1.75
N GLU A 304 39.13 34.24 -0.46
CA GLU A 304 38.84 32.88 0.04
C GLU A 304 37.41 32.45 -0.31
N LYS A 305 36.43 33.33 -0.06
CA LYS A 305 35.02 33.09 -0.39
C LYS A 305 34.81 32.87 -1.89
N GLN A 306 35.39 33.71 -2.75
CA GLN A 306 35.29 33.53 -4.20
C GLN A 306 35.94 32.22 -4.66
N GLY A 307 37.09 31.85 -4.07
CA GLY A 307 37.72 30.55 -4.30
C GLY A 307 36.79 29.39 -3.93
N PHE A 308 36.12 29.46 -2.79
CA PHE A 308 35.11 28.47 -2.38
C PHE A 308 33.90 28.43 -3.33
N ILE A 309 33.38 29.59 -3.76
CA ILE A 309 32.26 29.68 -4.71
C ILE A 309 32.63 29.01 -6.04
N VAL A 310 33.82 29.30 -6.60
CA VAL A 310 34.27 28.68 -7.84
C VAL A 310 34.46 27.17 -7.67
N ALA A 311 35.04 26.74 -6.55
CA ALA A 311 35.32 25.34 -6.29
C ALA A 311 34.07 24.48 -6.01
N GLN A 312 33.06 25.03 -5.33
CA GLN A 312 31.91 24.28 -4.81
C GLN A 312 30.55 24.75 -5.36
N GLY A 313 30.46 25.93 -5.96
CA GLY A 313 29.20 26.52 -6.41
C GLY A 313 28.51 25.71 -7.50
N TRP A 314 29.28 25.08 -8.39
CA TRP A 314 28.74 24.18 -9.40
C TRP A 314 28.12 22.90 -8.79
N LYS A 315 28.72 22.35 -7.72
CA LYS A 315 28.16 21.19 -6.99
C LYS A 315 26.82 21.55 -6.36
N ARG A 316 26.74 22.73 -5.73
CA ARG A 316 25.49 23.25 -5.18
C ARG A 316 24.43 23.42 -6.28
N ALA A 317 24.80 24.03 -7.41
CA ALA A 317 23.87 24.23 -8.53
C ALA A 317 23.29 22.90 -9.06
N TYR A 318 24.15 21.90 -9.26
CA TYR A 318 23.70 20.56 -9.66
C TYR A 318 22.77 19.91 -8.62
N LYS A 319 23.13 19.95 -7.33
CA LYS A 319 22.27 19.39 -6.26
C LYS A 319 20.92 20.07 -6.17
N VAL A 320 20.84 21.38 -6.46
CA VAL A 320 19.56 22.12 -6.52
C VAL A 320 18.67 21.60 -7.64
N GLU A 321 19.20 21.36 -8.84
CA GLU A 321 18.41 20.80 -9.94
C GLU A 321 18.02 19.34 -9.68
N TRP A 322 18.95 18.52 -9.19
CA TRP A 322 18.65 17.13 -8.81
C TRP A 322 17.54 17.05 -7.74
N ARG A 323 17.56 17.95 -6.74
CA ARG A 323 16.49 18.04 -5.75
C ARG A 323 15.13 18.33 -6.42
N LYS A 324 15.09 19.21 -7.42
CA LYS A 324 13.87 19.52 -8.18
C LYS A 324 13.43 18.35 -9.06
N ASP A 325 14.34 17.58 -9.64
CA ASP A 325 14.01 16.35 -10.36
C ASP A 325 13.29 15.34 -9.46
N ILE A 326 13.80 15.16 -8.25
CA ILE A 326 13.15 14.33 -7.23
C ILE A 326 11.75 14.86 -6.90
N GLU A 327 11.61 16.17 -6.66
CA GLU A 327 10.32 16.77 -6.37
C GLU A 327 9.31 16.58 -7.51
N ARG A 328 9.74 16.74 -8.77
CA ARG A 328 8.90 16.51 -9.97
C ARG A 328 8.47 15.07 -10.10
N GLY A 329 9.42 14.13 -10.01
CA GLY A 329 9.11 12.71 -10.15
C GLY A 329 8.21 12.19 -9.03
N LEU A 330 8.50 12.54 -7.77
CA LEU A 330 7.61 12.20 -6.64
C LEU A 330 6.21 12.80 -6.80
N ARG A 331 6.07 13.98 -7.42
CA ARG A 331 4.77 14.60 -7.69
C ARG A 331 3.98 13.86 -8.78
N GLU A 332 4.66 13.23 -9.74
CA GLU A 332 4.03 12.43 -10.79
C GLU A 332 3.74 10.98 -10.34
N TRP A 333 4.40 10.51 -9.28
CA TRP A 333 4.26 9.14 -8.77
C TRP A 333 2.80 8.68 -8.56
N PRO A 334 1.88 9.47 -7.96
CA PRO A 334 0.49 9.06 -7.82
C PRO A 334 -0.24 8.81 -9.16
N VAL A 335 0.11 9.56 -10.21
CA VAL A 335 -0.47 9.39 -11.55
C VAL A 335 0.04 8.11 -12.18
N PHE A 336 1.35 7.88 -12.11
CA PHE A 336 1.96 6.64 -12.56
C PHE A 336 1.37 5.41 -11.85
N SER A 337 1.29 5.43 -10.52
CA SER A 337 0.70 4.34 -9.73
C SER A 337 -0.76 4.09 -10.13
N HIS A 338 -1.56 5.15 -10.33
CA HIS A 338 -2.95 5.03 -10.75
C HIS A 338 -3.10 4.40 -12.14
N ASP A 339 -2.33 4.86 -13.12
CA ASP A 339 -2.40 4.34 -14.48
C ASP A 339 -1.89 2.89 -14.55
N LEU A 340 -0.87 2.57 -13.76
CA LEU A 340 -0.38 1.21 -13.59
C LEU A 340 -1.46 0.31 -12.97
N ALA A 341 -2.19 0.80 -11.95
CA ALA A 341 -3.30 0.08 -11.34
C ALA A 341 -4.45 -0.15 -12.33
N LYS A 342 -4.78 0.83 -13.18
CA LYS A 342 -5.77 0.66 -14.27
C LYS A 342 -5.38 -0.45 -15.24
N ALA A 343 -4.11 -0.51 -15.64
CA ALA A 343 -3.61 -1.54 -16.56
C ALA A 343 -3.51 -2.93 -15.89
N THR A 344 -3.13 -2.97 -14.61
CA THR A 344 -2.89 -4.22 -13.87
C THR A 344 -4.17 -4.84 -13.33
N PHE A 345 -5.12 -4.02 -12.87
CA PHE A 345 -6.32 -4.47 -12.17
C PHE A 345 -7.58 -4.36 -13.02
N ASN A 346 -7.43 -4.28 -14.35
CA ASN A 346 -8.55 -4.28 -15.27
C ASN A 346 -9.41 -5.57 -15.09
N PRO A 347 -10.75 -5.46 -14.95
CA PRO A 347 -11.63 -6.62 -14.77
C PRO A 347 -11.60 -7.65 -15.90
N GLU A 348 -11.19 -7.24 -17.11
CA GLU A 348 -11.03 -8.09 -18.29
C GLU A 348 -9.67 -8.81 -18.32
N GLY A 349 -8.76 -8.48 -17.39
CA GLY A 349 -7.42 -9.05 -17.28
C GLY A 349 -6.32 -8.01 -17.38
N ILE A 350 -5.10 -8.42 -17.01
CA ILE A 350 -3.91 -7.55 -17.01
C ILE A 350 -3.54 -7.14 -18.44
N ASP A 351 -3.36 -5.84 -18.69
CA ASP A 351 -2.79 -5.29 -19.92
C ASP A 351 -1.27 -5.15 -19.80
N PHE A 352 -0.55 -6.23 -20.09
CA PHE A 352 0.91 -6.29 -19.95
C PHE A 352 1.65 -5.29 -20.86
N ASP A 353 1.12 -5.03 -22.05
CA ASP A 353 1.73 -4.08 -22.99
C ASP A 353 1.65 -2.66 -22.43
N ARG A 354 0.48 -2.28 -21.91
CA ARG A 354 0.30 -0.97 -21.27
C ARG A 354 1.11 -0.83 -19.99
N VAL A 355 1.19 -1.88 -19.15
CA VAL A 355 2.05 -1.89 -17.95
C VAL A 355 3.51 -1.61 -18.32
N LYS A 356 4.01 -2.25 -19.38
CA LYS A 356 5.40 -2.08 -19.84
C LYS A 356 5.64 -0.68 -20.40
N GLU A 357 4.71 -0.15 -21.17
CA GLU A 357 4.76 1.21 -21.72
C GLU A 357 4.82 2.25 -20.58
N LEU A 358 3.84 2.23 -19.67
CA LEU A 358 3.77 3.16 -18.53
C LEU A 358 5.03 3.12 -17.67
N SER A 359 5.53 1.91 -17.38
CA SER A 359 6.74 1.73 -16.60
C SER A 359 7.96 2.31 -17.32
N GLY A 360 8.07 2.09 -18.63
CA GLY A 360 9.14 2.65 -19.46
C GLY A 360 9.11 4.18 -19.47
N ASP A 361 7.93 4.77 -19.66
CA ASP A 361 7.72 6.21 -19.73
C ASP A 361 8.08 6.90 -18.41
N TYR A 362 7.61 6.41 -17.27
CA TYR A 362 7.94 7.02 -15.98
C TYR A 362 9.44 6.94 -15.70
N VAL A 363 10.03 5.81 -16.05
CA VAL A 363 11.44 5.56 -15.84
C VAL A 363 12.31 6.51 -16.68
N GLU A 364 12.00 6.67 -17.97
CA GLU A 364 12.70 7.55 -18.89
C GLU A 364 12.54 9.04 -18.51
N ASN A 365 11.33 9.45 -18.15
CA ASN A 365 11.01 10.87 -17.94
C ASN A 365 11.26 11.37 -16.51
N HIS A 366 11.30 10.46 -15.52
CA HIS A 366 11.42 10.85 -14.11
C HIS A 366 12.52 10.08 -13.39
N LEU A 367 12.43 8.76 -13.31
CA LEU A 367 13.26 7.98 -12.38
C LEU A 367 14.77 8.17 -12.62
N ILE A 368 15.20 8.20 -13.89
CA ILE A 368 16.60 8.44 -14.27
C ILE A 368 17.10 9.79 -13.76
N LEU A 369 16.28 10.84 -13.89
CA LEU A 369 16.60 12.20 -13.42
C LEU A 369 16.60 12.26 -11.89
N MET A 370 15.62 11.63 -11.24
CA MET A 370 15.57 11.51 -9.78
C MET A 370 16.79 10.77 -9.21
N ALA A 371 17.41 9.87 -9.97
CA ALA A 371 18.64 9.17 -9.61
C ALA A 371 19.91 10.01 -9.84
N GLY A 372 19.79 11.24 -10.35
CA GLY A 372 20.89 12.18 -10.54
C GLY A 372 21.48 12.20 -11.94
N ALA A 373 20.81 11.60 -12.93
CA ALA A 373 21.26 11.76 -14.30
C ALA A 373 21.15 13.24 -14.72
N PRO A 374 22.20 13.84 -15.30
CA PRO A 374 22.17 15.22 -15.75
C PRO A 374 21.22 15.40 -16.94
N ASP A 375 20.51 16.53 -16.97
CA ASP A 375 19.59 16.92 -18.05
C ASP A 375 20.25 17.19 -19.42
N LEU A 376 21.58 17.19 -19.53
CA LEU A 376 22.30 17.60 -20.74
C LEU A 376 23.44 16.67 -21.13
N SER A 377 23.40 16.26 -22.40
CA SER A 377 24.44 15.50 -23.06
C SER A 377 25.65 16.36 -23.43
N ILE A 378 26.81 15.68 -23.42
CA ILE A 378 28.14 16.06 -23.93
C ILE A 378 29.03 16.72 -22.85
N ASP A 379 29.97 15.91 -22.32
CA ASP A 379 31.03 16.18 -21.33
C ASP A 379 30.68 16.25 -19.83
N PHE A 380 30.09 15.17 -19.30
CA PHE A 380 29.73 15.06 -17.86
C PHE A 380 30.41 13.90 -17.09
N LEU A 381 31.32 13.13 -17.71
CA LEU A 381 31.88 11.91 -17.11
C LEU A 381 32.78 12.14 -15.88
N SER A 382 33.42 13.30 -15.75
CA SER A 382 34.19 13.66 -14.54
C SER A 382 33.28 14.09 -13.38
N VAL A 383 32.10 14.63 -13.66
CA VAL A 383 31.13 15.12 -12.67
C VAL A 383 30.45 13.98 -11.92
N ILE A 384 30.14 12.89 -12.63
CA ILE A 384 29.54 11.67 -12.08
C ILE A 384 30.39 11.15 -10.92
N LYS A 385 31.72 11.11 -11.08
CA LYS A 385 32.60 10.49 -10.07
C LYS A 385 32.75 11.34 -8.80
N ASP A 386 32.98 12.64 -8.93
CA ASP A 386 33.24 13.50 -7.76
C ASP A 386 31.98 13.91 -6.97
N VAL A 387 30.79 13.77 -7.59
CA VAL A 387 29.50 14.08 -6.96
C VAL A 387 28.80 12.83 -6.45
N LEU A 388 28.92 11.69 -7.14
CA LEU A 388 28.26 10.44 -6.75
C LEU A 388 29.11 9.53 -5.86
N SER A 389 30.46 9.58 -5.91
CA SER A 389 31.32 8.74 -5.05
C SER A 389 31.18 8.98 -3.53
N PRO A 390 30.81 10.16 -3.00
CA PRO A 390 30.53 10.33 -1.58
C PRO A 390 29.12 9.85 -1.17
N ILE A 391 28.33 9.28 -2.10
CA ILE A 391 27.04 8.66 -1.82
C ILE A 391 27.19 7.14 -2.03
N PRO A 392 27.66 6.38 -1.00
CA PRO A 392 27.90 4.94 -1.08
C PRO A 392 26.71 4.12 -1.62
N PHE A 393 25.50 4.67 -1.48
CA PHE A 393 24.26 4.07 -1.92
C PHE A 393 24.13 3.96 -3.44
N ILE A 394 24.79 4.80 -4.24
CA ILE A 394 24.62 4.79 -5.70
C ILE A 394 25.59 3.79 -6.36
N GLU A 395 26.86 3.76 -5.93
CA GLU A 395 27.87 2.84 -6.50
C GLU A 395 27.56 1.36 -6.26
N GLN A 396 27.05 0.97 -5.09
CA GLN A 396 26.77 -0.43 -4.76
C GLN A 396 25.61 -1.03 -5.58
N GLN A 397 24.75 -0.18 -6.14
CA GLN A 397 23.55 -0.61 -6.85
C GLN A 397 23.78 -0.76 -8.36
N ILE A 398 24.83 -0.14 -8.89
CA ILE A 398 25.12 -0.04 -10.34
C ILE A 398 25.76 -1.30 -10.93
N GLU A 399 26.43 -2.15 -10.15
CA GLU A 399 27.35 -3.18 -10.68
C GLU A 399 26.73 -4.57 -10.99
N ARG A 400 25.46 -4.87 -10.69
CA ARG A 400 24.98 -6.28 -10.60
C ARG A 400 23.98 -6.78 -11.64
N ILE A 401 23.90 -6.21 -12.84
CA ILE A 401 22.72 -6.43 -13.69
C ILE A 401 23.01 -6.84 -15.13
N GLU A 402 22.69 -8.09 -15.48
CA GLU A 402 22.44 -8.48 -16.87
C GLU A 402 21.32 -9.53 -16.99
N ARG A 403 20.44 -9.27 -17.96
CA ARG A 403 19.52 -10.17 -18.69
C ARG A 403 18.35 -10.82 -17.92
N ASP A 404 17.16 -10.41 -18.38
CA ASP A 404 15.83 -10.97 -18.14
C ASP A 404 15.23 -10.77 -16.74
N LEU A 405 15.26 -9.51 -16.31
CA LEU A 405 14.88 -9.01 -15.00
C LEU A 405 13.46 -9.41 -14.54
N LEU A 406 12.42 -9.32 -15.39
CA LEU A 406 11.05 -9.67 -14.97
C LEU A 406 10.91 -11.18 -14.72
N ASN A 407 11.50 -12.00 -15.59
CA ASN A 407 11.58 -13.45 -15.39
C ASN A 407 12.45 -13.82 -14.18
N TYR A 408 13.54 -13.09 -13.94
CA TYR A 408 14.38 -13.28 -12.77
C TYR A 408 13.68 -12.87 -11.46
N LEU A 409 13.01 -11.70 -11.43
CA LEU A 409 12.23 -11.20 -10.28
C LEU A 409 11.14 -12.17 -9.87
N LEU A 410 10.40 -12.67 -10.86
CA LEU A 410 9.35 -13.65 -10.63
C LEU A 410 9.95 -14.99 -10.21
N LYS A 411 11.06 -15.43 -10.83
CA LYS A 411 11.69 -16.71 -10.51
C LYS A 411 12.34 -16.72 -9.12
N GLN A 412 12.92 -15.61 -8.68
CA GLN A 412 13.48 -15.48 -7.33
C GLN A 412 12.38 -15.27 -6.28
N GLY A 413 11.34 -14.48 -6.58
CA GLY A 413 10.26 -14.17 -5.64
C GLY A 413 9.21 -15.28 -5.49
N THR A 414 8.98 -16.08 -6.52
CA THR A 414 7.95 -17.14 -6.47
C THR A 414 8.50 -18.53 -6.72
N GLY A 415 9.73 -18.64 -7.24
CA GLY A 415 10.26 -19.87 -7.82
C GLY A 415 9.96 -20.04 -9.31
N TYR A 416 9.12 -19.18 -9.90
CA TYR A 416 8.55 -19.32 -11.25
C TYR A 416 8.84 -18.12 -12.16
N THR A 417 9.17 -18.36 -13.41
CA THR A 417 9.30 -17.32 -14.46
C THR A 417 7.96 -16.62 -14.75
N LEU A 418 8.00 -15.49 -15.46
CA LEU A 418 6.79 -14.78 -15.91
C LEU A 418 5.85 -15.71 -16.68
N GLU A 419 6.39 -16.49 -17.61
CA GLU A 419 5.60 -17.45 -18.40
C GLU A 419 4.98 -18.56 -17.54
N GLU A 420 5.65 -18.98 -16.47
CA GLU A 420 5.12 -19.96 -15.52
C GLU A 420 4.01 -19.36 -14.66
N ILE A 421 4.21 -18.15 -14.12
CA ILE A 421 3.20 -17.42 -13.34
C ILE A 421 1.99 -17.05 -14.19
N GLU A 422 2.20 -16.62 -15.43
CA GLU A 422 1.15 -16.23 -16.36
C GLU A 422 0.13 -17.36 -16.55
N LYS A 423 0.59 -18.62 -16.55
CA LYS A 423 -0.31 -19.79 -16.62
C LYS A 423 -1.22 -19.89 -15.41
N TYR A 424 -0.68 -19.69 -14.20
CA TYR A 424 -1.45 -19.69 -12.95
C TYR A 424 -2.40 -18.48 -12.84
N LEU A 425 -1.96 -17.31 -13.32
CA LEU A 425 -2.78 -16.09 -13.34
C LEU A 425 -3.97 -16.21 -14.30
N LYS A 426 -3.73 -16.74 -15.51
CA LYS A 426 -4.74 -16.84 -16.56
C LYS A 426 -5.66 -18.04 -16.37
N ASN A 427 -5.17 -19.16 -15.84
CA ASN A 427 -5.92 -20.41 -15.75
C ASN A 427 -5.78 -21.10 -14.38
N PRO A 428 -6.05 -20.41 -13.25
CA PRO A 428 -5.84 -20.96 -11.91
C PRO A 428 -6.61 -22.25 -11.68
N GLU A 429 -7.81 -22.40 -12.26
CA GLU A 429 -8.65 -23.60 -12.17
C GLU A 429 -7.97 -24.86 -12.69
N ARG A 430 -7.10 -24.76 -13.69
CA ARG A 430 -6.40 -25.92 -14.28
C ARG A 430 -5.32 -26.47 -13.36
N TYR A 431 -4.86 -25.65 -12.43
CA TYR A 431 -3.77 -25.97 -11.50
C TYR A 431 -4.25 -26.05 -10.04
N PHE A 432 -5.54 -25.79 -9.78
CA PHE A 432 -6.08 -25.66 -8.44
C PHE A 432 -5.88 -26.92 -7.60
N ASP A 433 -6.26 -28.09 -8.12
CA ASP A 433 -6.11 -29.36 -7.40
C ASP A 433 -4.64 -29.71 -7.12
N GLU A 434 -3.77 -29.45 -8.10
CA GLU A 434 -2.33 -29.72 -7.97
C GLU A 434 -1.71 -28.87 -6.86
N VAL A 435 -2.09 -27.59 -6.80
CA VAL A 435 -1.49 -26.60 -5.91
C VAL A 435 -2.13 -26.64 -4.52
N MET A 436 -3.46 -26.74 -4.44
CA MET A 436 -4.21 -26.73 -3.18
C MET A 436 -4.26 -28.12 -2.51
N GLY A 437 -3.96 -29.20 -3.24
CA GLY A 437 -3.87 -30.55 -2.70
C GLY A 437 -2.57 -30.86 -1.93
N ARG A 438 -1.57 -29.97 -1.98
CA ARG A 438 -0.24 -30.16 -1.37
C ARG A 438 0.14 -29.06 -0.37
N GLY A 439 1.28 -29.27 0.29
CA GLY A 439 1.88 -28.30 1.19
C GLY A 439 1.20 -28.13 2.54
N GLN A 440 1.52 -27.01 3.19
CA GLN A 440 0.89 -26.53 4.42
C GLN A 440 -0.50 -25.92 4.13
N GLY A 441 -1.31 -25.73 5.17
CA GLY A 441 -2.68 -25.23 5.05
C GLY A 441 -3.71 -26.31 4.73
N THR A 442 -4.97 -25.90 4.67
CA THR A 442 -6.08 -26.83 4.43
C THR A 442 -6.10 -27.29 2.99
N LYS A 443 -6.00 -28.62 2.82
CA LYS A 443 -6.05 -29.26 1.51
C LYS A 443 -7.49 -29.31 1.02
N THR A 444 -7.68 -28.99 -0.25
CA THR A 444 -8.98 -29.06 -0.92
C THR A 444 -8.82 -29.37 -2.41
N SER A 445 -9.90 -29.81 -3.04
CA SER A 445 -10.02 -29.87 -4.50
C SER A 445 -10.94 -28.75 -4.98
N LEU A 446 -10.90 -28.44 -6.27
CA LEU A 446 -11.74 -27.45 -6.94
C LEU A 446 -13.22 -27.76 -6.73
N GLU A 447 -13.61 -29.02 -6.89
CA GLU A 447 -15.00 -29.47 -6.67
C GLU A 447 -15.43 -29.29 -5.21
N SER A 448 -14.57 -29.66 -4.25
CA SER A 448 -14.92 -29.51 -2.82
C SER A 448 -14.91 -28.05 -2.41
N PHE A 449 -13.97 -27.25 -2.90
CA PHE A 449 -13.90 -25.81 -2.65
C PHE A 449 -15.14 -25.10 -3.22
N ASN A 450 -15.55 -25.42 -4.45
CA ASN A 450 -16.76 -24.87 -5.05
C ASN A 450 -18.00 -25.17 -4.21
N ARG A 451 -18.19 -26.45 -3.85
CA ARG A 451 -19.38 -26.90 -3.09
C ARG A 451 -19.37 -26.37 -1.66
N ASP A 452 -18.27 -26.56 -0.94
CA ASP A 452 -18.23 -26.40 0.52
C ASP A 452 -17.82 -24.98 0.94
N THR A 453 -17.17 -24.22 0.05
CA THR A 453 -16.66 -22.87 0.36
C THR A 453 -17.37 -21.77 -0.42
N LEU A 454 -17.42 -21.88 -1.75
CA LEU A 454 -18.07 -20.85 -2.60
C LEU A 454 -19.58 -21.06 -2.74
N ASN A 455 -20.09 -22.22 -2.34
CA ASN A 455 -21.49 -22.64 -2.50
C ASN A 455 -21.99 -22.52 -3.96
N ILE A 456 -21.17 -22.97 -4.90
CA ILE A 456 -21.49 -23.06 -6.33
C ILE A 456 -21.49 -24.53 -6.78
N THR A 457 -22.33 -24.86 -7.76
CA THR A 457 -22.58 -26.27 -8.14
C THR A 457 -21.75 -26.77 -9.30
N ASP A 458 -21.15 -25.87 -10.08
CA ASP A 458 -20.24 -26.28 -11.15
C ASP A 458 -18.95 -26.91 -10.60
N LYS A 459 -18.39 -27.84 -11.38
CA LYS A 459 -17.20 -28.62 -10.98
C LYS A 459 -15.88 -28.01 -11.42
N GLY A 460 -15.91 -26.83 -12.03
CA GLY A 460 -14.73 -26.16 -12.57
C GLY A 460 -14.97 -25.48 -13.91
N PHE A 461 -14.24 -24.38 -14.12
CA PHE A 461 -14.27 -23.56 -15.33
C PHE A 461 -13.39 -24.22 -16.41
N ASP A 462 -13.85 -25.31 -17.02
CA ASP A 462 -13.11 -25.91 -18.15
C ASP A 462 -13.69 -25.41 -19.48
N ASP A 463 -12.89 -24.65 -20.23
CA ASP A 463 -13.22 -24.17 -21.59
C ASP A 463 -13.58 -25.34 -22.54
N ASN A 464 -13.18 -26.58 -22.20
CA ASN A 464 -13.49 -27.81 -22.92
C ASN A 464 -14.57 -28.67 -22.25
N PHE A 465 -15.15 -28.25 -21.11
CA PHE A 465 -16.23 -28.99 -20.48
C PHE A 465 -17.50 -28.77 -21.29
N ARG A 466 -17.82 -29.75 -22.13
CA ARG A 466 -19.05 -29.83 -22.91
C ARG A 466 -20.31 -30.05 -22.04
N GLY A 467 -20.26 -29.69 -20.76
CA GLY A 467 -21.38 -29.71 -19.82
C GLY A 467 -22.06 -28.34 -19.73
N SER A 468 -22.90 -28.05 -20.73
CA SER A 468 -24.06 -27.13 -20.83
C SER A 468 -24.35 -25.93 -19.87
N GLY A 469 -23.49 -25.52 -18.94
CA GLY A 469 -23.76 -24.41 -18.00
C GLY A 469 -22.87 -23.19 -18.25
N ALA A 470 -23.43 -21.98 -18.10
CA ALA A 470 -22.62 -20.77 -17.96
C ALA A 470 -21.82 -20.84 -16.64
N PRO A 471 -20.62 -20.26 -16.55
CA PRO A 471 -19.85 -20.24 -15.31
C PRO A 471 -20.67 -19.67 -14.15
N GLU A 472 -20.68 -20.36 -13.01
CA GLU A 472 -21.29 -19.84 -11.80
C GLU A 472 -20.36 -18.86 -11.09
N PHE A 473 -20.95 -17.81 -10.52
CA PHE A 473 -20.28 -16.84 -9.66
C PHE A 473 -20.78 -17.01 -8.22
N PHE A 474 -19.94 -16.71 -7.23
CA PHE A 474 -20.38 -16.84 -5.84
C PHE A 474 -21.46 -15.80 -5.50
N ASN A 475 -22.39 -16.17 -4.62
CA ASN A 475 -23.24 -15.21 -3.92
C ASN A 475 -22.53 -14.79 -2.63
N TYR A 476 -22.25 -13.50 -2.47
CA TYR A 476 -21.54 -12.99 -1.30
C TYR A 476 -22.28 -13.32 0.02
N GLU A 477 -23.61 -13.41 0.00
CA GLU A 477 -24.42 -13.75 1.18
C GLU A 477 -24.24 -15.20 1.64
N ARG A 478 -23.68 -16.06 0.79
CA ARG A 478 -23.48 -17.49 1.07
C ARG A 478 -22.00 -17.86 1.18
N PHE A 479 -21.11 -16.91 0.91
CA PHE A 479 -19.68 -17.08 1.05
C PHE A 479 -19.20 -16.29 2.28
N ALA A 480 -18.96 -16.99 3.39
CA ALA A 480 -18.75 -16.38 4.71
C ALA A 480 -17.77 -15.20 4.73
N ALA A 481 -16.59 -15.35 4.10
CA ALA A 481 -15.57 -14.31 4.09
C ALA A 481 -16.00 -13.07 3.27
N ALA A 482 -16.73 -13.28 2.18
CA ALA A 482 -17.34 -12.19 1.40
C ALA A 482 -18.49 -11.52 2.16
N TYR A 483 -19.36 -12.29 2.81
CA TYR A 483 -20.44 -11.76 3.66
C TYR A 483 -19.89 -10.87 4.77
N ASN A 484 -18.92 -11.39 5.53
CA ASN A 484 -18.30 -10.66 6.63
C ASN A 484 -17.63 -9.37 6.17
N THR A 485 -16.95 -9.42 5.01
CA THR A 485 -16.38 -8.23 4.35
C THR A 485 -17.47 -7.18 4.07
N VAL A 486 -18.60 -7.57 3.49
CA VAL A 486 -19.72 -6.65 3.21
C VAL A 486 -20.31 -6.09 4.49
N VAL A 487 -20.50 -6.91 5.52
CA VAL A 487 -21.02 -6.45 6.83
C VAL A 487 -20.10 -5.40 7.44
N VAL A 488 -18.79 -5.65 7.54
CA VAL A 488 -17.86 -4.64 8.08
C VAL A 488 -17.77 -3.40 7.19
N SER A 489 -17.82 -3.58 5.87
CA SER A 489 -17.87 -2.46 4.93
C SER A 489 -19.09 -1.57 5.16
N LYS A 490 -20.26 -2.13 5.52
CA LYS A 490 -21.44 -1.35 5.91
C LYS A 490 -21.24 -0.64 7.25
N LEU A 491 -20.69 -1.34 8.24
CA LEU A 491 -20.42 -0.77 9.58
C LEU A 491 -19.43 0.40 9.52
N LEU A 492 -18.45 0.34 8.62
CA LEU A 492 -17.51 1.43 8.34
C LEU A 492 -18.21 2.76 8.01
N LEU A 493 -19.37 2.69 7.35
CA LEU A 493 -20.10 3.87 6.86
C LEU A 493 -20.93 4.56 7.96
N LEU A 494 -21.07 3.91 9.11
CA LEU A 494 -21.91 4.39 10.20
C LEU A 494 -21.15 5.37 11.11
N PRO A 495 -21.80 6.46 11.57
CA PRO A 495 -21.25 7.31 12.61
C PRO A 495 -21.29 6.58 13.97
N THR A 496 -20.46 7.04 14.92
CA THR A 496 -20.30 6.42 16.25
C THR A 496 -21.62 6.21 16.99
N ASN A 497 -22.59 7.13 16.87
CA ASN A 497 -23.88 7.02 17.53
C ASN A 497 -24.76 5.89 16.95
N GLU A 498 -24.69 5.62 15.65
CA GLU A 498 -25.42 4.52 15.01
C GLU A 498 -24.77 3.17 15.30
N ILE A 499 -23.43 3.08 15.39
CA ILE A 499 -22.74 1.88 15.90
C ILE A 499 -23.15 1.60 17.35
N ASN A 500 -23.18 2.61 18.20
CA ASN A 500 -23.60 2.46 19.59
C ASN A 500 -25.09 2.09 19.69
N ARG A 501 -25.91 2.48 18.73
CA ARG A 501 -27.30 2.02 18.62
C ARG A 501 -27.37 0.55 18.23
N LEU A 502 -26.61 0.14 17.21
CA LEU A 502 -26.52 -1.27 16.79
C LEU A 502 -26.12 -2.18 17.95
N LEU A 503 -25.11 -1.78 18.75
CA LEU A 503 -24.69 -2.54 19.93
C LEU A 503 -25.84 -2.74 20.92
N ARG A 504 -26.61 -1.68 21.24
CA ARG A 504 -27.79 -1.79 22.10
C ARG A 504 -28.88 -2.68 21.49
N ASP A 505 -29.10 -2.57 20.18
CA ASP A 505 -30.09 -3.38 19.45
C ASP A 505 -29.69 -4.87 19.41
N LEU A 506 -28.42 -5.19 19.73
CA LEU A 506 -27.87 -6.55 19.87
C LEU A 506 -27.71 -7.00 21.33
N ASP A 507 -28.21 -6.22 22.29
CA ASP A 507 -28.04 -6.43 23.74
C ASP A 507 -26.57 -6.39 24.21
N ASP A 508 -25.70 -5.65 23.48
CA ASP A 508 -24.29 -5.43 23.83
C ASP A 508 -24.10 -4.07 24.53
N ASN A 509 -23.53 -4.11 25.74
CA ASN A 509 -23.26 -2.92 26.56
C ASN A 509 -21.93 -2.19 26.23
N ASN A 510 -21.15 -2.70 25.27
CA ASN A 510 -19.95 -2.02 24.81
C ASN A 510 -20.30 -0.73 24.07
N THR A 511 -19.32 0.17 23.95
CA THR A 511 -19.48 1.41 23.20
C THR A 511 -18.24 1.69 22.36
N LEU A 512 -18.46 2.14 21.13
CA LEU A 512 -17.42 2.69 20.29
C LEU A 512 -17.07 4.09 20.81
N THR A 513 -15.81 4.23 21.23
CA THR A 513 -15.23 5.50 21.68
C THR A 513 -14.37 6.17 20.60
N GLY A 514 -13.91 5.38 19.62
CA GLY A 514 -13.16 5.87 18.47
C GLY A 514 -14.04 6.52 17.40
N PRO A 515 -13.41 7.19 16.42
CA PRO A 515 -14.13 7.90 15.35
C PRO A 515 -14.74 6.96 14.30
N ASN A 516 -14.27 5.71 14.21
CA ASN A 516 -14.76 4.71 13.28
C ASN A 516 -14.53 3.28 13.81
N ILE A 517 -15.39 2.34 13.44
CA ILE A 517 -15.34 0.93 13.87
C ILE A 517 -14.09 0.18 13.37
N MET A 518 -13.50 0.61 12.24
CA MET A 518 -12.32 -0.03 11.62
C MET A 518 -10.98 0.45 12.19
N LEU A 519 -11.00 1.39 13.13
CA LEU A 519 -9.78 1.98 13.71
C LEU A 519 -9.53 1.45 15.12
N GLY A 520 -8.24 1.37 15.48
CA GLY A 520 -7.73 1.03 16.81
C GLY A 520 -7.24 -0.41 17.00
N PHE A 521 -7.40 -1.31 16.02
CA PHE A 521 -7.16 -2.74 16.26
C PHE A 521 -6.35 -3.50 15.19
N VAL A 522 -6.30 -3.01 13.95
CA VAL A 522 -5.71 -3.72 12.80
C VAL A 522 -4.18 -3.66 12.82
N LYS A 523 -3.51 -4.69 13.31
CA LYS A 523 -2.03 -4.67 13.38
C LYS A 523 -1.36 -4.92 12.03
N THR A 524 -2.00 -5.67 11.15
CA THR A 524 -1.44 -6.10 9.87
C THR A 524 -2.62 -6.48 8.98
N LEU A 525 -2.57 -6.17 7.68
CA LEU A 525 -3.57 -6.63 6.72
C LEU A 525 -3.31 -8.07 6.28
N ASP A 526 -2.04 -8.50 6.23
CA ASP A 526 -1.67 -9.90 5.90
C ASP A 526 -2.03 -10.93 6.98
N GLY A 527 -2.50 -10.46 8.15
CA GLY A 527 -2.77 -11.28 9.33
C GLY A 527 -3.98 -12.20 9.19
N SER A 528 -3.99 -13.26 10.00
CA SER A 528 -5.22 -14.00 10.28
C SER A 528 -5.85 -13.49 11.58
N ASN A 529 -7.18 -13.52 11.64
CA ASN A 529 -7.96 -13.25 12.85
C ASN A 529 -7.73 -11.86 13.46
N GLU A 530 -7.41 -10.84 12.66
CA GLU A 530 -7.27 -9.46 13.18
C GLU A 530 -8.61 -8.89 13.67
N GLN A 531 -9.73 -9.34 13.09
CA GLN A 531 -11.08 -9.00 13.49
C GLN A 531 -11.42 -9.38 14.94
N GLN A 532 -10.68 -10.31 15.57
CA GLN A 532 -10.94 -10.71 16.97
C GLN A 532 -10.80 -9.57 17.98
N LYS A 533 -10.10 -8.49 17.58
CA LYS A 533 -9.89 -7.29 18.40
C LYS A 533 -10.90 -6.18 18.09
N MET A 534 -11.73 -6.36 17.06
CA MET A 534 -12.79 -5.43 16.71
C MET A 534 -13.79 -5.35 17.87
N LEU A 535 -14.38 -4.17 18.08
CA LEU A 535 -15.32 -3.94 19.18
C LEU A 535 -16.45 -4.99 19.24
N LEU A 536 -17.04 -5.31 18.08
CA LEU A 536 -18.11 -6.30 17.96
C LEU A 536 -17.66 -7.74 18.23
N ALA A 537 -16.36 -8.02 18.15
CA ALA A 537 -15.76 -9.33 18.46
C ALA A 537 -15.41 -9.50 19.94
N GLN A 538 -15.45 -8.43 20.75
CA GLN A 538 -15.16 -8.51 22.19
C GLN A 538 -16.23 -9.32 22.95
N GLN A 539 -17.44 -9.42 22.40
CA GLN A 539 -18.50 -10.32 22.87
C GLN A 539 -18.87 -11.30 21.77
N CYS A 540 -18.58 -12.59 21.99
CA CYS A 540 -18.81 -13.62 20.98
C CYS A 540 -20.29 -13.79 20.61
N GLU A 541 -21.21 -13.50 21.52
CA GLU A 541 -22.64 -13.55 21.21
C GLU A 541 -23.01 -12.46 20.21
N THR A 542 -22.59 -11.21 20.44
CA THR A 542 -22.77 -10.10 19.49
C THR A 542 -22.16 -10.41 18.14
N TYR A 543 -20.91 -10.90 18.13
CA TYR A 543 -20.21 -11.24 16.90
C TYR A 543 -20.96 -12.27 16.06
N ARG A 544 -21.39 -13.38 16.67
CA ARG A 544 -22.08 -14.47 15.98
C ARG A 544 -23.47 -14.08 15.49
N GLN A 545 -24.07 -13.03 16.04
CA GLN A 545 -25.33 -12.50 15.52
C GLN A 545 -25.13 -11.79 14.18
N LEU A 546 -23.93 -11.29 13.86
CA LEU A 546 -23.67 -10.47 12.68
C LEU A 546 -22.73 -11.12 11.65
N PHE A 547 -21.83 -12.00 12.08
CA PHE A 547 -20.73 -12.51 11.26
C PHE A 547 -20.76 -14.02 11.13
N VAL A 548 -20.71 -14.49 9.88
CA VAL A 548 -20.73 -15.92 9.56
C VAL A 548 -19.38 -16.49 9.92
N LYS A 549 -19.36 -17.58 10.69
CA LYS A 549 -18.12 -18.30 10.96
C LYS A 549 -17.46 -18.69 9.64
N GLN A 550 -16.22 -18.25 9.44
CA GLN A 550 -15.49 -18.53 8.21
C GLN A 550 -14.34 -19.52 8.41
N ALA A 551 -13.83 -20.03 7.29
CA ALA A 551 -12.60 -20.81 7.27
C ALA A 551 -11.42 -19.95 7.78
N GLY A 552 -10.58 -20.53 8.65
CA GLY A 552 -9.46 -19.84 9.30
C GLY A 552 -9.78 -19.14 10.61
N GLU A 553 -11.06 -18.99 10.94
CA GLU A 553 -11.48 -18.33 12.15
C GLU A 553 -11.37 -19.23 13.39
N ASP A 554 -10.60 -18.79 14.39
CA ASP A 554 -10.25 -19.56 15.57
C ASP A 554 -10.74 -18.97 16.90
N PHE A 555 -11.37 -17.79 16.87
CA PHE A 555 -11.96 -17.15 18.04
C PHE A 555 -13.49 -17.24 17.99
N CYS A 556 -14.13 -17.03 19.14
CA CYS A 556 -15.57 -17.19 19.29
C CYS A 556 -16.10 -18.53 18.77
N LEU A 557 -15.32 -19.60 18.96
CA LEU A 557 -15.75 -20.98 18.72
C LEU A 557 -16.84 -21.35 19.74
N GLU A 558 -17.87 -22.07 19.31
CA GLU A 558 -18.83 -22.67 20.23
C GLU A 558 -18.05 -23.52 21.25
N SER A 559 -18.22 -23.26 22.55
CA SER A 559 -18.17 -24.38 23.47
C SER A 559 -19.34 -25.25 23.04
N ILE A 560 -19.08 -26.38 22.39
CA ILE A 560 -20.07 -27.44 22.33
C ILE A 560 -20.34 -27.77 23.79
N ALA A 561 -21.38 -27.17 24.36
CA ALA A 561 -21.93 -27.63 25.61
C ALA A 561 -22.38 -29.05 25.30
N THR A 562 -21.56 -30.03 25.67
CA THR A 562 -22.03 -31.39 25.84
C THR A 562 -23.28 -31.28 26.71
N PRO A 563 -24.45 -31.77 26.26
CA PRO A 563 -25.62 -31.77 27.11
C PRO A 563 -25.23 -32.46 28.40
N ASN A 564 -25.36 -31.76 29.53
CA ASN A 564 -25.21 -32.35 30.85
C ASN A 564 -26.26 -33.45 30.98
N ASN A 565 -25.88 -34.69 30.63
CA ASN A 565 -26.56 -35.89 31.07
C ASN A 565 -26.26 -36.08 32.55
N SER A 566 -26.92 -35.29 33.39
CA SER A 566 -26.94 -35.48 34.84
C SER A 566 -28.28 -35.08 35.45
N THR A 567 -29.38 -35.52 34.83
CA THR A 567 -30.58 -35.89 35.60
C THR A 567 -30.45 -37.34 36.04
N PHE A 568 -29.60 -37.58 37.04
CA PHE A 568 -29.71 -38.75 37.90
C PHE A 568 -30.84 -38.46 38.89
N ILE A 569 -32.02 -39.02 38.62
CA ILE A 569 -33.15 -39.02 39.54
C ILE A 569 -32.88 -40.09 40.61
N PRO A 570 -32.86 -39.78 41.92
CA PRO A 570 -32.82 -40.82 42.94
C PRO A 570 -34.24 -41.34 43.18
N ILE A 571 -34.60 -42.47 42.56
CA ILE A 571 -35.74 -43.30 42.99
C ILE A 571 -35.20 -44.63 43.49
N LEU A 572 -35.03 -44.71 44.81
CA LEU A 572 -35.08 -45.91 45.65
C LEU A 572 -35.30 -45.36 47.07
N GLY A 573 -36.49 -45.41 47.66
CA GLY A 573 -37.44 -46.52 47.66
C GLY A 573 -37.25 -47.29 48.95
N TYR A 574 -37.92 -46.82 50.00
CA TYR A 574 -38.06 -47.51 51.27
C TYR A 574 -38.79 -48.86 51.07
N LEU A 575 -38.24 -49.91 51.70
CA LEU A 575 -38.89 -51.12 52.24
C LEU A 575 -39.37 -52.24 51.28
N LEU A 576 -38.60 -53.33 51.24
CA LEU A 576 -39.07 -54.61 51.79
C LEU A 576 -38.42 -54.76 53.18
N GLN A 577 -39.04 -55.20 54.28
CA GLN A 577 -40.36 -55.85 54.54
C GLN A 577 -41.35 -56.08 53.41
#